data_AF-A0A392Q5V8-F1
#
_entry.id   AF-A0A392Q5V8-F1
#
_cell.length_a   1.000
_cell.length_b   1.000
_cell.length_c   1.000
_cell.angle_alpha   90.00
_cell.angle_beta   90.00
_cell.angle_gamma   90.00
#
_symmetry.space_group_name_H-M   'P 1'
#
loop_
_entity.id
_entity.type
_entity.pdbx_description
1 polymer ?
#
loop_
_entity_poly.entity_id
_entity_poly.type
_entity_poly.pdbx_seq_one_letter_code
_entity_poly.pdbx_strand_id
1 'polypeptide(L)' 'MDPETGLCPSDIPIVIEYLDVFPDDVTSLPPEREIEFSIDLIPGSQPISVAPYRMSPLELRELKTQLEEILQKHFIRP' A
#
# COMPACT_ATOMS: atom_id res chain seq x y z
N MET A 1 -29.16 -7.39 1.88
CA MET A 1 -28.42 -7.69 0.65
C MET A 1 -28.72 -6.55 -0.28
N ASP A 2 -27.85 -5.53 -0.24
CA ASP A 2 -27.27 -4.86 -1.41
C ASP A 2 -25.99 -4.21 -0.84
N PRO A 3 -24.84 -4.89 -0.95
CA PRO A 3 -23.59 -4.30 -0.49
C PRO A 3 -23.26 -3.19 -1.48
N GLU A 4 -23.07 -1.97 -0.98
CA GLU A 4 -22.34 -0.87 -1.63
C GLU A 4 -22.26 -0.98 -3.16
N THR A 5 -23.15 -0.29 -3.87
CA THR A 5 -23.00 -0.05 -5.31
C THR A 5 -21.68 0.68 -5.54
N GLY A 6 -20.60 -0.09 -5.66
CA GLY A 6 -19.31 0.38 -6.11
C GLY A 6 -19.48 0.80 -7.56
N LEU A 7 -19.61 2.10 -7.79
CA LEU A 7 -19.49 2.66 -9.13
C LEU A 7 -18.16 2.19 -9.68
N CYS A 8 -18.18 1.54 -10.84
CA CYS A 8 -16.92 1.17 -11.48
C CYS A 8 -16.21 2.48 -11.90
N PRO A 9 -14.87 2.54 -11.89
CA PRO A 9 -14.13 3.76 -12.27
C PRO A 9 -14.60 4.36 -13.61
N SER A 10 -15.11 3.51 -14.51
CA SER A 10 -15.72 3.86 -15.79
C SER A 10 -17.12 4.51 -15.72
N ASP A 11 -17.76 4.58 -14.55
CA ASP A 11 -19.06 5.25 -14.34
C ASP A 11 -18.90 6.71 -13.89
N ILE A 12 -17.69 7.12 -13.53
CA ILE A 12 -17.40 8.44 -12.97
C ILE A 12 -16.72 9.29 -14.05
N PRO A 13 -17.36 10.33 -14.61
CA PRO A 13 -16.85 11.08 -15.77
C PRO A 13 -15.43 11.63 -15.57
N ILE A 14 -15.13 12.13 -14.36
CA ILE A 14 -13.80 12.65 -14.04
C ILE A 14 -12.73 11.55 -13.97
N VAL A 15 -13.09 10.32 -13.57
CA VAL A 15 -12.13 9.21 -13.47
C VAL A 15 -11.82 8.66 -14.86
N ILE A 16 -12.80 8.66 -15.77
CA ILE A 16 -12.60 8.28 -17.19
C ILE A 16 -11.52 9.14 -17.84
N GLU A 17 -11.46 10.44 -17.51
CA GLU A 17 -10.45 11.37 -18.05
C GLU A 17 -9.02 11.07 -17.55
N TYR A 18 -8.86 10.29 -16.48
CA TYR A 18 -7.57 9.98 -15.82
C TYR A 18 -7.38 8.48 -15.54
N LEU A 19 -7.92 7.59 -16.38
CA LEU A 19 -7.79 6.14 -16.18
C LEU A 19 -6.34 5.65 -16.18
N ASP A 20 -5.43 6.42 -16.78
CA ASP A 20 -3.98 6.18 -16.75
C ASP A 20 -3.35 6.47 -15.38
N VAL A 21 -3.97 7.31 -14.55
CA VAL A 21 -3.54 7.65 -13.18
C VAL A 21 -4.09 6.66 -12.14
N PHE A 22 -5.20 6.00 -12.44
CA PHE A 22 -5.88 5.04 -11.54
C PHE A 22 -5.93 3.62 -12.15
N PRO A 23 -4.78 2.96 -12.36
CA PRO A 23 -4.78 1.57 -12.80
C PRO A 23 -5.35 0.65 -11.72
N ASP A 24 -6.00 -0.44 -12.13
CA ASP A 24 -6.57 -1.46 -11.22
C ASP A 24 -5.50 -2.09 -10.30
N ASP A 25 -4.25 -2.08 -10.75
CA ASP A 25 -3.09 -2.57 -10.03
C ASP A 25 -2.00 -1.49 -9.90
N VAL A 26 -1.42 -1.34 -8.71
CA VAL A 26 -0.25 -0.48 -8.51
C VAL A 26 0.96 -1.18 -9.14
N THR A 27 1.33 -0.74 -10.33
CA THR A 27 2.34 -1.41 -11.18
C THR A 27 3.78 -1.00 -10.89
N SER A 28 4.02 0.10 -10.18
CA SER A 28 5.37 0.59 -9.91
C SER A 28 5.47 1.35 -8.59
N LEU A 29 6.69 1.38 -8.04
CA LEU A 29 7.05 2.33 -7.01
C LEU A 29 6.89 3.74 -7.57
N PRO A 30 6.54 4.74 -6.73
CA PRO A 30 6.57 6.13 -7.18
C PRO A 30 7.93 6.41 -7.81
N PRO A 31 7.98 7.17 -8.92
CA PRO A 31 9.22 7.49 -9.59
C PRO A 31 10.22 8.11 -8.62
N GLU A 32 11.51 7.90 -8.89
CA GLU A 32 12.58 8.52 -8.12
C GLU A 32 12.34 10.04 -8.10
N ARG A 33 12.16 10.58 -6.89
CA ARG A 33 11.90 12.00 -6.72
C ARG A 33 13.24 12.70 -6.69
N GLU A 34 13.33 13.88 -7.31
CA GLU A 34 14.54 14.71 -7.32
C GLU A 34 14.99 15.15 -5.92
N ILE A 35 14.10 15.03 -4.92
CA ILE A 35 14.34 15.40 -3.53
C ILE A 35 14.25 14.15 -2.66
N GLU A 36 15.27 13.95 -1.84
CA GLU A 36 15.28 12.89 -0.82
C GLU A 36 14.28 13.22 0.29
N PHE A 37 13.43 12.25 0.64
CA PHE A 37 12.48 12.40 1.75
C PHE A 37 13.20 12.00 3.04
N SER A 38 13.46 12.96 3.92
CA SER A 38 13.94 12.69 5.28
C SER A 38 12.78 12.63 6.28
N ILE A 39 12.89 11.76 7.27
CA ILE A 39 12.03 11.78 8.47
C ILE A 39 12.87 12.40 9.58
N ASP A 40 12.59 13.67 9.89
CA ASP A 40 13.31 14.38 10.94
C ASP A 40 12.85 13.90 12.31
N LEU A 41 13.80 13.46 13.13
CA LEU A 41 13.54 13.01 14.50
C LEU A 41 13.74 14.16 15.48
N ILE A 42 12.97 14.14 16.56
CA ILE A 42 13.20 15.04 17.69
C ILE A 42 14.56 14.66 18.33
N PRO A 43 15.43 15.63 18.66
CA PRO A 43 16.69 15.33 19.33
C PRO A 43 16.48 14.48 20.59
N GLY A 44 17.17 13.35 20.66
CA GLY A 44 17.05 12.40 21.78
C GLY A 44 16.04 11.26 21.57
N SER A 45 15.32 11.22 20.44
CA SER A 45 14.52 10.04 20.07
C SER A 45 15.38 8.79 19.93
N GLN A 46 14.91 7.67 20.50
CA GLN A 46 15.56 6.36 20.39
C GLN A 46 14.70 5.40 19.56
N PRO A 47 15.30 4.43 18.86
CA PRO A 47 14.55 3.38 18.17
C PRO A 47 13.64 2.62 19.12
N ILE A 48 12.44 2.29 18.67
CA ILE A 48 11.46 1.51 19.42
C ILE A 48 11.33 0.14 18.76
N SER A 49 11.41 -0.92 19.56
CA SER A 49 11.13 -2.28 19.13
C SER A 49 9.97 -2.83 19.95
N VAL A 50 8.89 -3.23 19.27
CA VAL A 50 7.68 -3.77 19.89
C VAL A 50 7.40 -5.14 19.30
N ALA A 51 6.93 -6.07 20.15
CA ALA A 51 6.53 -7.39 19.68
C ALA A 51 5.33 -7.28 18.71
N PRO A 52 5.29 -8.07 17.62
CA PRO A 52 4.13 -8.12 16.74
C PRO A 52 2.87 -8.57 17.49
N TYR A 53 1.71 -8.05 17.08
CA TYR A 53 0.43 -8.47 17.63
C TYR A 53 0.13 -9.94 17.31
N ARG A 54 -0.59 -10.61 18.21
CA ARG A 54 -1.07 -11.97 17.96
C ARG A 54 -2.19 -11.94 16.94
N MET A 55 -2.03 -12.74 15.90
CA MET A 55 -3.01 -12.92 14.83
C MET A 55 -3.44 -14.39 14.79
N SER A 56 -4.67 -14.63 14.37
CA SER A 56 -5.21 -15.96 14.12
C SER A 56 -4.51 -16.63 12.91
N PRO A 57 -4.61 -17.96 12.75
CA PRO A 57 -4.04 -18.64 11.60
C PRO A 57 -4.61 -18.19 10.24
N LEU A 58 -5.83 -17.65 10.21
CA LEU A 58 -6.45 -17.14 8.99
C LEU A 58 -5.83 -15.81 8.58
N GLU A 59 -5.70 -14.88 9.54
CA GLU A 59 -5.08 -13.56 9.32
C GLU A 59 -3.61 -13.70 8.93
N LEU A 60 -2.87 -14.62 9.55
CA LEU A 60 -1.47 -14.89 9.19
C LEU A 60 -1.31 -15.39 7.75
N ARG A 61 -2.26 -16.19 7.26
CA ARG A 61 -2.25 -16.68 5.88
C ARG A 61 -2.46 -15.53 4.90
N GLU A 62 -3.46 -14.71 5.16
CA GLU A 62 -3.77 -13.54 4.33
C GLU A 62 -2.60 -12.55 4.31
N LEU A 63 -2.05 -12.22 5.49
CA LEU A 63 -0.90 -11.35 5.62
C LEU A 63 0.29 -11.88 4.82
N LYS A 64 0.54 -13.19 4.87
CA LYS A 64 1.63 -13.80 4.11
C LYS A 64 1.41 -13.64 2.59
N THR A 65 0.20 -13.87 2.10
CA THR A 65 -0.13 -13.70 0.68
C THR A 65 0.09 -12.25 0.23
N GLN A 66 -0.36 -11.27 1.02
CA GLN A 66 -0.14 -9.85 0.73
C GLN A 66 1.34 -9.47 0.75
N LEU A 67 2.10 -9.97 1.75
CA LEU A 67 3.54 -9.74 1.84
C LEU A 67 4.29 -10.28 0.61
N GLU A 68 3.94 -11.49 0.16
CA GLU A 68 4.55 -12.09 -1.04
C GLU A 68 4.27 -11.26 -2.29
N GLU A 69 3.06 -10.75 -2.46
CA GLU A 69 2.69 -9.88 -3.58
C GLU A 69 3.51 -8.58 -3.59
N ILE A 70 3.59 -7.88 -2.44
CA ILE A 70 4.31 -6.60 -2.37
C ILE A 70 5.85 -6.77 -2.40
N LEU A 71 6.37 -7.94 -1.99
CA LEU A 71 7.77 -8.32 -2.19
C LEU A 71 8.07 -8.51 -3.69
N GLN A 72 7.20 -9.21 -4.41
CA GLN A 72 7.34 -9.40 -5.86
C GLN A 72 7.27 -8.08 -6.63
N LYS A 73 6.42 -7.16 -6.17
CA LYS A 73 6.32 -5.77 -6.69
C LYS A 73 7.49 -4.87 -6.27
N HIS A 74 8.45 -5.38 -5.48
CA HIS A 74 9.62 -4.64 -4.96
C HIS A 74 9.28 -3.44 -4.06
N PHE A 75 8.08 -3.42 -3.48
CA PHE A 75 7.64 -2.33 -2.60
C PHE A 75 8.25 -2.40 -1.21
N ILE A 76 8.62 -3.60 -0.78
CA ILE A 76 9.35 -3.84 0.47
C ILE A 76 10.60 -4.69 0.20
N ARG A 77 11.58 -4.57 1.10
CA ARG A 77 12.86 -5.31 1.05
C ARG A 77 13.22 -5.78 2.47
N PRO A 78 13.88 -6.94 2.63
CA PRO A 78 14.39 -7.40 3.93
C PRO A 78 15.41 -6.44 4.55
#